data_AF-A0A9E1Y2J9-F1
#
_entry.id   AF-A0A9E1Y2J9-F1
#
_cell.length_a   1.000
_cell.length_b   1.000
_cell.length_c   1.000
_cell.angle_alpha   90.00
_cell.angle_beta   90.00
_cell.angle_gamma   90.00
#
_symmetry.space_group_name_H-M   'P 1'
#
loop_
_entity.id
_entity.type
_entity.pdbx_description
1 polymer ?
#
loop_
_entity_poly.entity_id
_entity_poly.type
_entity_poly.pdbx_seq_one_letter_code
_entity_poly.pdbx_strand_id
1 'polypeptide(L)'
;MTPVVAGVDGCKGGWVVVQQQAGVVTARVVETFDAVVRSAPSGPLFVDMPIGLPESDDRQVERLARQRLPGRAGSVFNVPARSAVYAESFQAACDCNVRAQGKKIS
;
A
#
# COMPACT_ATOMS: atom_id res chain seq x y z
N MET A 1 -3.13 -11.81 28.37
CA MET A 1 -4.12 -11.19 27.46
C MET A 1 -3.68 -11.54 26.05
N THR A 2 -4.57 -12.05 25.20
CA THR A 2 -4.24 -12.27 23.78
C THR A 2 -4.07 -10.91 23.10
N PRO A 3 -2.92 -10.62 22.48
CA PRO A 3 -2.70 -9.33 21.82
C PRO A 3 -3.71 -9.16 20.69
N VAL A 4 -4.21 -7.93 20.53
CA VAL A 4 -4.98 -7.56 19.34
C VAL A 4 -3.99 -7.40 18.20
N VAL A 5 -4.24 -8.03 17.06
CA VAL A 5 -3.49 -7.78 15.81
C VAL A 5 -4.46 -7.31 14.74
N ALA A 6 -4.01 -6.44 13.83
CA ALA A 6 -4.88 -5.97 12.76
C ALA A 6 -4.18 -5.96 11.39
N GLY A 7 -4.86 -6.51 10.38
CA GLY A 7 -4.54 -6.31 8.97
C GLY A 7 -5.32 -5.11 8.42
N VAL A 8 -4.69 -4.33 7.56
CA VAL A 8 -5.23 -3.08 7.03
C VAL A 8 -4.96 -3.01 5.53
N ASP A 9 -5.99 -2.64 4.75
CA ASP A 9 -5.86 -2.40 3.32
C ASP A 9 -6.78 -1.25 2.86
N GLY A 10 -6.44 -0.62 1.75
CA GLY A 10 -7.20 0.47 1.15
C GLY A 10 -8.45 -0.03 0.42
N CYS A 11 -9.54 0.74 0.49
CA CYS A 11 -10.77 0.46 -0.25
C CYS A 11 -11.47 1.76 -0.66
N LYS A 12 -12.51 1.67 -1.49
CA LYS A 12 -13.26 2.85 -1.97
C LYS A 12 -13.81 3.73 -0.83
N GLY A 13 -14.09 3.15 0.34
CA GLY A 13 -14.59 3.86 1.52
C GLY A 13 -13.52 4.33 2.51
N GLY A 14 -12.22 4.27 2.15
CA GLY A 14 -11.10 4.54 3.04
C GLY A 14 -10.27 3.28 3.28
N TRP A 15 -10.36 2.70 4.47
CA TRP A 15 -9.53 1.60 4.93
C TRP A 15 -10.36 0.48 5.55
N VAL A 16 -10.16 -0.75 5.09
CA VAL A 16 -10.67 -1.93 5.78
C VAL A 16 -9.69 -2.33 6.88
N VAL A 17 -10.19 -2.57 8.08
CA VAL A 17 -9.42 -3.04 9.24
C VAL A 17 -10.00 -4.37 9.68
N VAL A 18 -9.19 -5.42 9.61
CA VAL A 18 -9.52 -6.76 10.11
C VAL A 18 -8.73 -7.01 11.37
N GLN A 19 -9.41 -7.07 12.51
CA GLN A 19 -8.80 -7.34 13.81
C GLN A 19 -9.03 -8.78 14.23
N GLN A 20 -8.02 -9.36 14.86
CA GLN A 20 -8.12 -10.65 15.52
C GLN A 20 -7.74 -10.49 17.00
N GLN A 21 -8.61 -11.00 17.88
CA GLN A 21 -8.37 -11.06 19.32
C GLN A 21 -9.02 -12.31 19.90
N ALA A 22 -8.25 -13.14 20.61
CA ALA A 22 -8.76 -14.33 21.31
C ALA A 22 -9.61 -15.26 20.43
N GLY A 23 -9.26 -15.39 19.15
CA GLY A 23 -9.98 -16.24 18.18
C GLY A 23 -11.18 -15.58 17.51
N VAL A 24 -11.58 -14.38 17.94
CA VAL A 24 -12.63 -13.59 17.30
C VAL A 24 -12.03 -12.69 16.23
N VAL A 25 -12.64 -12.68 15.05
CA VAL A 25 -12.27 -11.81 13.93
C VAL A 25 -13.39 -10.80 13.67
N THR A 26 -13.04 -9.53 13.60
CA THR A 26 -13.99 -8.44 13.27
C THR A 26 -13.44 -7.60 12.13
N ALA A 27 -14.31 -7.16 11.23
CA ALA A 27 -13.96 -6.27 10.12
C ALA A 27 -14.78 -4.98 10.19
N ARG A 28 -14.16 -3.85 9.86
CA ARG A 28 -14.82 -2.55 9.71
C ARG A 28 -14.15 -1.72 8.63
N VAL A 29 -14.88 -0.77 8.05
CA VAL A 29 -14.35 0.26 7.17
C VAL A 29 -14.29 1.57 7.94
N VAL A 30 -13.15 2.27 7.85
CA VAL A 30 -12.95 3.61 8.42
C VAL A 30 -12.41 4.55 7.35
N GLU A 31 -12.82 5.81 7.39
CA GLU A 31 -12.52 6.75 6.29
C GLU A 31 -11.04 7.17 6.23
N THR A 32 -10.37 7.28 7.39
CA THR A 32 -9.01 7.82 7.48
C THR A 32 -8.03 6.83 8.10
N PHE A 33 -6.75 6.92 7.71
CA PHE A 33 -5.70 6.09 8.30
C PHE A 33 -5.46 6.42 9.79
N ASP A 34 -5.69 7.67 10.19
CA ASP A 34 -5.67 8.09 11.58
C ASP A 34 -6.76 7.37 12.43
N ALA A 35 -7.93 7.10 11.84
CA ALA A 35 -8.93 6.22 12.48
C ALA A 35 -8.47 4.76 12.58
N VAL A 36 -7.68 4.25 11.61
CA VAL A 36 -7.04 2.92 11.71
C VAL A 36 -6.13 2.85 12.93
N VAL A 37 -5.23 3.83 13.10
CA VAL A 37 -4.27 3.90 14.21
C VAL A 37 -4.98 3.92 15.56
N ARG A 38 -6.04 4.74 15.70
CA ARG A 38 -6.86 4.77 16.93
C ARG A 38 -7.55 3.45 17.25
N SER A 39 -7.78 2.62 16.24
CA SER A 39 -8.56 1.40 16.39
C SER A 39 -7.78 0.21 16.97
N ALA A 40 -6.44 0.31 17.02
CA ALA A 40 -5.54 -0.71 17.56
C ALA A 40 -4.41 -0.07 18.41
N PRO A 41 -4.73 0.59 19.54
CA PRO A 41 -3.77 1.43 20.27
C PRO A 41 -2.59 0.66 20.91
N SER A 42 -2.65 -0.67 21.00
CA SER A 42 -1.66 -1.49 21.71
C SER A 42 -1.22 -2.75 20.94
N GLY A 43 -1.59 -2.87 19.66
CA GLY A 43 -1.34 -4.05 18.84
C GLY A 43 -0.63 -3.72 17.52
N PRO A 44 0.08 -4.68 16.89
CA PRO A 44 0.69 -4.44 15.60
C PRO A 44 -0.37 -4.25 14.50
N LEU A 45 -0.09 -3.28 13.62
CA LEU A 45 -0.82 -3.04 12.38
C LEU A 45 0.00 -3.58 11.21
N PHE A 46 -0.60 -4.43 10.38
CA PHE A 46 -0.02 -4.97 9.16
C PHE A 46 -0.68 -4.29 7.97
N VAL A 47 0.08 -3.45 7.27
CA VAL A 47 -0.40 -2.67 6.12
C VAL A 47 0.39 -3.13 4.90
N ASP A 48 -0.31 -3.52 3.83
CA ASP A 48 0.35 -3.79 2.55
C ASP A 48 0.73 -2.46 1.89
N MET A 49 1.98 -2.04 2.09
CA MET A 49 2.48 -0.76 1.62
C MET A 49 3.90 -0.89 1.09
N PRO A 50 4.21 -0.29 -0.07
CA PRO A 50 5.59 -0.22 -0.53
C PRO A 50 6.46 0.57 0.45
N ILE A 51 7.62 0.01 0.80
CA ILE A 51 8.62 0.70 1.59
C ILE A 51 9.65 1.35 0.68
N GLY A 52 9.64 2.69 0.65
CA GLY A 52 10.53 3.51 -0.16
C GLY A 52 9.91 3.89 -1.51
N LEU A 53 9.85 5.19 -1.80
CA LEU A 53 9.38 5.74 -3.05
C LEU A 53 10.57 6.34 -3.82
N PRO A 54 10.80 5.97 -5.09
CA PRO A 54 11.85 6.54 -5.91
C PRO A 54 11.52 7.97 -6.34
N GLU A 55 12.53 8.79 -6.59
CA GLU A 55 12.35 10.12 -7.20
C GLU A 55 12.20 10.01 -8.73
N SER A 56 13.01 9.15 -9.35
CA SER A 56 12.95 8.77 -10.77
C SER A 56 13.25 7.28 -10.91
N ASP A 57 12.90 6.74 -12.08
CA ASP A 57 13.18 5.35 -12.47
C ASP A 57 12.53 4.28 -11.57
N ASP A 58 12.62 3.03 -12.02
CA ASP A 58 12.18 1.87 -11.26
C ASP A 58 13.24 1.49 -10.22
N ARG A 59 12.81 1.06 -9.02
CA ARG A 59 13.76 0.52 -8.04
C ARG A 59 14.30 -0.83 -8.52
N GLN A 60 15.49 -1.19 -8.03
CA GLN A 60 16.11 -2.45 -8.42
C GLN A 60 15.34 -3.67 -7.92
N VAL A 61 14.58 -3.55 -6.83
CA VAL A 61 13.89 -4.67 -6.18
C VAL A 61 12.86 -5.31 -7.10
N GLU A 62 12.07 -4.54 -7.84
CA GLU A 62 11.06 -5.07 -8.76
C GLU A 62 11.71 -5.78 -9.95
N ARG A 63 12.79 -5.21 -10.50
CA ARG A 63 13.56 -5.85 -11.57
C ARG A 63 14.11 -7.21 -11.12
N LEU A 64 14.69 -7.27 -9.93
CA LEU A 64 15.24 -8.50 -9.36
C LEU A 64 14.14 -9.51 -8.97
N ALA A 65 12.97 -9.04 -8.53
CA ALA A 65 11.83 -9.90 -8.24
C ALA A 65 11.28 -10.56 -9.51
N ARG A 66 11.15 -9.82 -10.61
CA ARG A 66 10.72 -10.37 -11.91
C ARG A 66 11.63 -11.49 -12.41
N GLN A 67 12.94 -11.33 -12.25
CA GLN A 67 13.92 -12.36 -12.61
C GLN A 67 13.76 -13.66 -11.81
N ARG A 68 13.24 -13.58 -10.58
CA ARG A 68 12.98 -14.73 -9.69
C ARG A 68 11.60 -15.35 -9.89
N LEU A 69 10.71 -14.73 -10.67
CA LEU A 69 9.32 -15.17 -10.86
C LEU A 69 9.02 -15.46 -12.35
N PRO A 70 9.68 -16.46 -12.97
CA PRO A 70 9.42 -16.83 -14.36
C PRO A 70 7.95 -17.25 -14.54
N GLY A 71 7.32 -16.78 -15.62
CA GLY A 71 5.88 -16.99 -15.87
C GLY A 71 4.93 -16.17 -14.98
N ARG A 72 5.44 -15.45 -13.97
CA ARG A 72 4.66 -14.59 -13.06
C ARG A 72 5.23 -13.18 -12.90
N ALA A 73 6.17 -12.78 -13.75
CA ALA A 73 6.79 -11.46 -13.71
C ALA A 73 5.77 -10.30 -13.82
N GLY A 74 4.64 -10.53 -14.50
CA GLY A 74 3.53 -9.58 -14.58
C GLY A 74 2.80 -9.32 -13.26
N SER A 75 2.97 -10.18 -12.24
CA SER A 75 2.44 -9.98 -10.89
C SER A 75 3.31 -9.05 -10.03
N VAL A 76 4.47 -8.62 -10.54
CA VAL A 76 5.33 -7.64 -9.87
C VAL A 76 4.98 -6.26 -10.41
N PHE A 77 4.32 -5.46 -9.58
CA PHE A 77 3.97 -4.07 -9.90
C PHE A 77 5.09 -3.12 -9.45
N ASN A 78 5.29 -2.04 -10.21
CA ASN A 78 6.19 -0.97 -9.79
C ASN A 78 5.50 -0.07 -8.78
N VAL A 79 6.29 0.44 -7.84
CA VAL A 79 5.82 1.51 -6.95
C VAL A 79 5.83 2.85 -7.69
N PRO A 80 4.85 3.73 -7.42
CA PRO A 80 4.84 5.07 -8.01
C PRO A 80 6.03 5.90 -7.53
N ALA A 81 6.42 6.87 -8.35
CA ALA A 81 7.36 7.91 -7.95
C ALA A 81 6.80 8.74 -6.79
N ARG A 82 7.69 9.26 -5.95
CA ARG A 82 7.33 10.09 -4.79
C ARG A 82 6.42 11.27 -5.20
N SER A 83 6.79 11.96 -6.27
CA SER A 83 6.03 13.10 -6.81
C SER A 83 4.60 12.75 -7.21
N ALA A 84 4.34 11.51 -7.63
CA ALA A 84 3.01 11.05 -7.98
C ALA A 84 2.14 10.75 -6.76
N VAL A 85 2.73 10.17 -5.70
CA VAL A 85 2.02 9.88 -4.43
C VAL A 85 1.52 11.16 -3.75
N TYR A 86 2.29 12.25 -3.83
CA TYR A 86 1.94 13.53 -3.21
C TYR A 86 1.18 14.48 -4.14
N ALA A 87 0.77 14.04 -5.32
CA ALA A 87 0.00 14.87 -6.24
C ALA A 87 -1.45 15.06 -5.74
N GLU A 88 -2.02 16.23 -6.00
CA GLU A 88 -3.33 16.62 -5.47
C GLU A 88 -4.53 15.98 -6.20
N SER A 89 -4.29 15.31 -7.33
CA SER A 89 -5.34 14.62 -8.07
C SER A 89 -4.79 13.37 -8.76
N PHE A 90 -5.66 12.43 -9.06
CA PHE A 90 -5.29 11.21 -9.79
C PHE A 90 -4.68 11.52 -11.17
N GLN A 91 -5.21 12.53 -11.87
CA GLN A 91 -4.65 12.97 -13.15
C GLN A 91 -3.23 13.53 -12.97
N ALA A 92 -3.03 14.40 -11.99
CA ALA A 92 -1.71 14.95 -11.69
C ALA A 92 -0.72 13.85 -11.25
N ALA A 93 -1.18 12.86 -10.48
CA ALA A 93 -0.38 11.69 -10.10
C ALA A 93 0.07 10.91 -11.33
N CYS A 94 -0.84 10.64 -12.27
CA CYS A 94 -0.50 9.98 -13.53
C CYS A 94 0.54 10.77 -14.33
N ASP A 95 0.37 12.09 -14.45
CA ASP A 95 1.30 12.93 -15.20
C ASP A 95 2.68 12.98 -14.54
N CYS A 96 2.75 13.11 -13.21
CA CYS A 96 4.00 13.05 -12.46
C CYS A 96 4.70 11.69 -12.64
N ASN A 97 3.96 10.59 -12.58
CA ASN A 97 4.55 9.27 -12.72
C ASN A 97 5.06 8.99 -14.13
N VAL A 98 4.35 9.46 -15.16
CA VAL A 98 4.81 9.38 -16.55
C VAL A 98 6.10 10.18 -16.73
N ARG A 99 6.19 11.38 -16.17
CA ARG A 99 7.42 12.20 -16.23
C ARG A 99 8.60 11.52 -15.53
N ALA A 100 8.37 10.88 -14.38
CA ALA A 100 9.43 10.30 -13.55
C ALA A 100 9.85 8.87 -13.96
N GLN A 101 8.92 8.07 -14.49
CA GLN A 101 9.11 6.62 -14.73
C GLN A 101 8.58 6.13 -16.09
N GLY A 102 8.03 7.02 -16.92
CA GLY A 102 7.50 6.67 -18.24
C GLY A 102 6.22 5.83 -18.24
N LYS A 103 5.57 5.67 -17.07
CA LYS A 103 4.39 4.79 -16.90
C LYS A 103 3.28 5.51 -16.14
N LYS A 104 2.04 5.30 -16.54
CA LYS A 104 0.86 5.76 -15.78
C LYS A 104 0.63 4.86 -14.56
N ILE A 105 0.00 5.44 -13.54
CA ILE A 105 -0.54 4.69 -12.40
C ILE A 105 -1.94 4.22 -12.79
N SER A 106 -2.28 2.97 -12.46
CA SER A 106 -3.58 2.36 -12.71
C SER A 106 -4.44 2.36 -11.45
#